data_AF-A0A962Z151-F1
#
_entry.id   AF-A0A962Z151-F1
#
_cell.length_a   1.000
_cell.length_b   1.000
_cell.length_c   1.000
_cell.angle_alpha   90.00
_cell.angle_beta   90.00
_cell.angle_gamma   90.00
#
_symmetry.space_group_name_H-M   'P 1'
#
loop_
_entity.id
_entity.type
_entity.pdbx_description
1 polymer ?
#
loop_
_entity_poly.entity_id
_entity_poly.type
_entity_poly.pdbx_seq_one_letter_code
_entity_poly.pdbx_strand_id
1 'polypeptide(L)'
;MPQKPHVPDIFSASVRPLLFCCVLLWVVTGQAQSTPQSIRLDRISPEIGDVQAALQAAPDQGQAQPLQLRTDGAEHESAPLLRDHRTYWAIIAAACMLASGFLVLLVVKSRINRELKREIEERELTERALQESSFQIESILRAAPIGIGLVQDRVLMRANQRLCLLTGYDRSELIGRSARMLYVNDADYAYVGEEKYRQIRERGIGTVETR
;
A
#
# COMPACT_ATOMS: atom_id res chain seq x y z
N MET A 1 -27.80 -16.10 16.57
CA MET A 1 -27.57 -16.48 15.16
C MET A 1 -26.52 -15.54 14.59
N PRO A 2 -25.36 -16.00 14.11
CA PRO A 2 -24.34 -15.08 13.59
C PRO A 2 -24.69 -14.66 12.16
N GLN A 3 -24.68 -13.36 11.91
CA GLN A 3 -24.80 -12.78 10.58
C GLN A 3 -23.55 -13.09 9.76
N LYS A 4 -23.74 -13.62 8.55
CA LYS A 4 -22.68 -13.93 7.59
C LYS A 4 -22.15 -12.62 6.98
N PRO A 5 -20.84 -12.40 6.87
CA PRO A 5 -20.32 -11.18 6.26
C PRO A 5 -20.60 -11.16 4.76
N HIS A 6 -21.16 -10.05 4.29
CA HIS A 6 -21.42 -9.78 2.88
C HIS A 6 -20.08 -9.46 2.20
N VAL A 7 -19.59 -10.40 1.39
CA VAL A 7 -18.41 -10.18 0.54
C VAL A 7 -18.88 -9.37 -0.68
N PRO A 8 -18.31 -8.19 -0.97
CA PRO A 8 -18.62 -7.48 -2.20
C PRO A 8 -17.95 -8.19 -3.39
N ASP A 9 -18.68 -8.34 -4.49
CA ASP A 9 -18.21 -8.94 -5.74
C ASP A 9 -17.03 -8.16 -6.33
N ILE A 10 -15.81 -8.65 -6.11
CA ILE A 10 -14.55 -8.05 -6.59
C ILE A 10 -14.38 -8.21 -8.12
N PHE A 11 -15.26 -8.97 -8.81
CA PHE A 11 -15.04 -9.38 -10.20
C PHE A 11 -15.89 -8.68 -11.28
N SER A 12 -16.85 -7.80 -10.96
CA SER A 12 -17.88 -7.45 -11.95
C SER A 12 -17.62 -6.22 -12.84
N ALA A 13 -16.59 -5.39 -12.58
CA ALA A 13 -16.44 -4.11 -13.31
C ALA A 13 -15.09 -3.87 -14.04
N SER A 14 -13.94 -4.36 -13.55
CA SER A 14 -12.62 -3.98 -14.10
C SER A 14 -11.95 -4.98 -15.05
N VAL A 15 -12.41 -6.23 -15.13
CA VAL A 15 -11.75 -7.28 -15.94
C VAL A 15 -12.33 -7.38 -17.36
N ARG A 16 -13.55 -6.88 -17.58
CA ARG A 16 -14.23 -6.83 -18.89
C ARG A 16 -13.42 -6.16 -20.01
N PRO A 17 -12.77 -4.99 -19.81
CA PRO A 17 -12.00 -4.37 -20.89
C PRO A 17 -10.72 -5.13 -21.26
N LEU A 18 -10.09 -5.83 -20.29
CA LEU A 18 -8.88 -6.62 -20.53
C LEU A 18 -9.16 -7.92 -21.31
N LEU A 19 -10.27 -8.59 -21.01
CA LEU A 19 -10.73 -9.76 -21.78
C LEU A 19 -11.15 -9.38 -23.20
N PHE A 20 -11.78 -8.21 -23.38
CA PHE A 20 -12.18 -7.70 -24.70
C PHE A 20 -10.96 -7.42 -25.60
N CYS A 21 -9.88 -6.90 -25.01
CA CYS A 21 -8.62 -6.63 -25.72
C CYS A 21 -7.94 -7.93 -26.19
N CYS A 22 -7.99 -9.00 -25.37
CA CYS A 22 -7.43 -10.31 -25.74
C CYS A 22 -8.21 -10.99 -26.88
N VAL A 23 -9.54 -10.89 -26.87
CA VAL A 23 -10.39 -11.48 -27.94
C VAL A 23 -10.19 -10.75 -29.27
N LEU A 24 -10.08 -9.42 -29.25
CA LEU A 24 -9.79 -8.64 -30.46
C LEU A 24 -8.41 -8.96 -31.05
N LEU A 25 -7.38 -9.15 -30.21
CA LEU A 25 -6.07 -9.59 -30.69
C LEU A 25 -6.13 -11.00 -31.34
N TRP A 26 -6.91 -11.92 -30.77
CA TRP A 26 -7.07 -13.27 -31.32
C TRP A 26 -7.84 -13.29 -32.65
N VAL A 27 -8.91 -12.48 -32.78
CA VAL A 27 -9.66 -12.35 -34.03
C VAL A 27 -8.83 -11.70 -35.15
N VAL A 28 -8.04 -10.67 -34.82
CA VAL A 28 -7.18 -9.99 -35.79
C VAL A 28 -5.99 -10.88 -36.24
N THR A 29 -5.49 -11.74 -35.36
CA THR A 29 -4.41 -12.69 -35.70
C THR A 29 -4.90 -14.01 -36.30
N GLY A 30 -6.19 -14.35 -36.16
CA GLY A 30 -6.78 -15.63 -36.56
C GLY A 30 -7.32 -15.75 -37.99
N GLN A 31 -7.22 -14.71 -38.83
CA GLN A 31 -7.75 -14.74 -40.22
C GLN A 31 -6.68 -14.80 -41.32
N ALA A 32 -5.39 -14.98 -40.99
CA ALA A 32 -4.29 -14.95 -41.97
C ALA A 32 -3.77 -16.34 -42.40
N GLN A 33 -4.60 -17.39 -42.39
CA GLN A 33 -4.18 -18.76 -42.80
C GLN A 33 -5.18 -19.46 -43.73
N SER A 34 -5.17 -19.10 -45.02
CA SER A 34 -5.59 -19.92 -46.17
C SER A 34 -5.27 -19.10 -47.43
N THR A 35 -4.38 -19.43 -48.37
CA THR A 35 -3.82 -20.68 -48.92
C THR A 35 -2.53 -20.37 -49.71
N PRO A 36 -1.61 -21.34 -49.92
CA PRO A 36 -0.62 -21.28 -50.98
C PRO A 36 -0.95 -22.30 -52.08
N GLN A 37 -0.93 -21.90 -53.36
CA GLN A 37 -0.70 -22.85 -54.45
C GLN A 37 0.29 -22.29 -55.47
N SER A 38 1.33 -23.10 -55.67
CA SER A 38 2.38 -23.03 -56.66
C SER A 38 1.87 -23.23 -58.08
N ILE A 39 2.30 -22.39 -59.02
CA ILE A 39 2.41 -22.79 -60.42
C ILE A 39 3.80 -22.36 -60.91
N ARG A 40 4.62 -23.34 -61.25
CA ARG A 40 5.92 -23.22 -61.91
C ARG A 40 5.70 -23.61 -63.37
N LEU A 41 6.17 -22.81 -64.32
CA LEU A 41 6.41 -23.23 -65.70
C LEU A 41 7.53 -22.35 -66.29
N ASP A 42 8.75 -22.89 -66.26
CA ASP A 42 9.82 -22.50 -67.17
C ASP A 42 9.41 -22.93 -68.58
N ARG A 43 9.50 -22.01 -69.57
CA ARG A 43 10.15 -22.25 -70.87
C ARG A 43 9.97 -21.11 -71.88
N ILE A 44 11.07 -20.87 -72.61
CA ILE A 44 11.18 -20.36 -73.99
C ILE A 44 11.31 -18.83 -74.14
N SER A 45 12.56 -18.37 -74.29
CA SER A 45 12.90 -17.29 -75.23
C SER A 45 12.56 -17.74 -76.66
N PRO A 46 12.19 -16.82 -77.57
CA PRO A 46 13.21 -16.45 -78.56
C PRO A 46 13.17 -14.99 -79.05
N GLU A 47 14.37 -14.58 -79.45
CA GLU A 47 14.72 -13.73 -80.59
C GLU A 47 14.45 -12.21 -80.64
N ILE A 48 15.55 -11.59 -81.08
CA ILE A 48 15.84 -10.21 -81.41
C ILE A 48 15.27 -9.92 -82.81
N GLY A 49 14.77 -8.71 -83.03
CA GLY A 49 14.69 -8.14 -84.39
C GLY A 49 13.41 -7.35 -84.63
N ASP A 50 13.46 -6.05 -84.38
CA ASP A 50 13.41 -5.03 -85.45
C ASP A 50 13.03 -3.66 -84.87
N VAL A 51 13.99 -2.73 -84.89
CA VAL A 51 14.08 -1.63 -85.86
C VAL A 51 13.36 -0.39 -85.35
N GLN A 52 14.13 0.50 -84.74
CA GLN A 52 14.64 1.68 -85.46
C GLN A 52 13.62 2.44 -86.34
N ALA A 53 12.39 2.63 -85.87
CA ALA A 53 11.40 3.44 -86.59
C ALA A 53 10.38 4.16 -85.69
N ALA A 54 10.79 4.56 -84.49
CA ALA A 54 10.12 5.61 -83.70
C ALA A 54 11.20 6.36 -82.91
N LEU A 55 12.23 6.92 -83.55
CA LEU A 55 12.11 8.11 -84.39
C LEU A 55 11.48 9.26 -83.59
N GLN A 56 12.37 10.16 -83.17
CA GLN A 56 12.14 11.60 -83.09
C GLN A 56 11.25 12.12 -81.96
N ALA A 57 11.88 12.42 -80.82
CA ALA A 57 11.77 13.73 -80.19
C ALA A 57 12.89 13.92 -79.15
N ALA A 58 14.05 14.42 -79.59
CA ALA A 58 14.87 15.30 -78.74
C ALA A 58 14.31 16.74 -78.92
N PRO A 59 14.40 17.65 -77.93
CA PRO A 59 15.68 18.23 -77.49
C PRO A 59 15.82 18.21 -75.95
N ASP A 60 17.01 18.02 -75.37
CA ASP A 60 18.17 18.91 -75.28
C ASP A 60 18.08 19.93 -74.12
N GLN A 61 19.24 20.11 -73.48
CA GLN A 61 19.62 21.09 -72.45
C GLN A 61 19.34 20.77 -70.98
N GLY A 62 20.43 20.73 -70.19
CA GLY A 62 20.36 20.99 -68.75
C GLY A 62 21.38 20.24 -67.89
N GLN A 63 22.64 20.67 -67.97
CA GLN A 63 23.76 20.40 -67.05
C GLN A 63 23.39 19.98 -65.60
N ALA A 64 24.02 18.91 -65.11
CA ALA A 64 24.85 18.93 -63.89
C ALA A 64 25.29 17.51 -63.49
N GLN A 65 26.61 17.31 -63.39
CA GLN A 65 27.24 16.12 -62.81
C GLN A 65 26.90 15.98 -61.33
N PRO A 66 26.57 14.78 -60.81
CA PRO A 66 26.59 14.56 -59.38
C PRO A 66 28.01 14.15 -58.92
N LEU A 67 28.52 14.90 -57.94
CA LEU A 67 29.68 14.58 -57.11
C LEU A 67 29.61 13.11 -56.64
N GLN A 68 30.62 12.31 -56.97
CA GLN A 68 30.87 11.06 -56.25
C GLN A 68 31.47 11.40 -54.88
N LEU A 69 30.61 11.58 -53.87
CA LEU A 69 31.00 11.44 -52.48
C LEU A 69 31.16 9.95 -52.18
N ARG A 70 32.41 9.48 -52.30
CA ARG A 70 32.90 8.27 -51.68
C ARG A 70 32.78 8.41 -50.16
N THR A 71 31.62 8.02 -49.61
CA THR A 71 31.54 7.58 -48.22
C THR A 71 31.81 6.09 -48.23
N ASP A 72 33.09 5.75 -48.00
CA ASP A 72 33.48 4.40 -47.62
C ASP A 72 32.65 3.91 -46.43
N GLY A 73 32.40 2.61 -46.43
CA GLY A 73 31.56 1.87 -45.50
C GLY A 73 31.63 2.33 -44.04
N ALA A 74 30.52 2.88 -43.58
CA ALA A 74 30.02 2.60 -42.26
C ALA A 74 28.60 2.05 -42.44
N GLU A 75 28.49 0.88 -43.08
CA GLU A 75 27.34 0.01 -42.86
C GLU A 75 27.32 -0.28 -41.36
N HIS A 76 26.58 0.53 -40.61
CA HIS A 76 26.07 0.15 -39.32
C HIS A 76 25.38 -1.19 -39.55
N GLU A 77 26.05 -2.25 -39.13
CA GLU A 77 25.57 -3.63 -39.07
C GLU A 77 24.35 -3.64 -38.14
N SER A 78 23.23 -3.16 -38.68
CA SER A 78 21.97 -3.01 -38.00
C SER A 78 21.43 -4.41 -37.86
N ALA A 79 21.41 -4.89 -36.62
CA ALA A 79 21.06 -6.25 -36.23
C ALA A 79 19.99 -6.89 -37.15
N PRO A 80 20.27 -8.06 -37.77
CA PRO A 80 19.40 -8.67 -38.79
C PRO A 80 18.08 -9.26 -38.24
N LEU A 81 17.71 -8.95 -36.99
CA LEU A 81 16.62 -9.58 -36.26
C LEU A 81 15.23 -8.95 -36.46
N LEU A 82 15.10 -7.91 -37.27
CA LEU A 82 13.86 -7.15 -37.49
C LEU A 82 13.20 -7.33 -38.87
N ARG A 83 13.57 -8.37 -39.64
CA ARG A 83 12.90 -8.65 -40.94
C ARG A 83 11.59 -9.42 -40.82
N ASP A 84 11.41 -10.20 -39.76
CA ASP A 84 10.20 -10.98 -39.59
C ASP A 84 9.15 -10.16 -38.83
N HIS A 85 8.10 -9.73 -39.55
CA HIS A 85 6.98 -8.96 -39.01
C HIS A 85 6.41 -9.61 -37.75
N ARG A 86 6.43 -10.95 -37.65
CA ARG A 86 5.96 -11.69 -36.47
C ARG A 86 6.82 -11.45 -35.23
N THR A 87 8.14 -11.41 -35.35
CA THR A 87 9.07 -11.22 -34.22
C THR A 87 9.00 -9.80 -33.68
N TYR A 88 8.85 -8.81 -34.57
CA TYR A 88 8.71 -7.40 -34.19
C TYR A 88 7.47 -7.16 -33.30
N TRP A 89 6.29 -7.62 -33.76
CA TRP A 89 5.06 -7.46 -32.98
C TRP A 89 5.07 -8.27 -31.68
N ALA A 90 5.73 -9.43 -31.65
CA ALA A 90 5.87 -10.24 -30.43
C ALA A 90 6.67 -9.52 -29.32
N ILE A 91 7.76 -8.84 -29.68
CA ILE A 91 8.58 -8.08 -28.72
C ILE A 91 7.80 -6.89 -28.15
N ILE A 92 7.06 -6.16 -29.00
CA ILE A 92 6.22 -5.04 -28.55
C ILE A 92 5.14 -5.54 -27.60
N ALA A 93 4.45 -6.64 -27.94
CA ALA A 93 3.43 -7.22 -27.08
C ALA A 93 4.00 -7.63 -25.71
N ALA A 94 5.17 -8.28 -25.68
CA ALA A 94 5.85 -8.65 -24.44
C ALA A 94 6.23 -7.41 -23.60
N ALA A 95 6.80 -6.38 -24.23
CA ALA A 95 7.13 -5.13 -23.57
C ALA A 95 5.88 -4.43 -23.00
N CYS A 96 4.77 -4.41 -23.72
CA CYS A 96 3.49 -3.88 -23.25
C CYS A 96 2.91 -4.69 -22.08
N MET A 97 3.05 -6.02 -22.08
CA MET A 97 2.64 -6.87 -20.96
C MET A 97 3.48 -6.58 -19.71
N LEU A 98 4.80 -6.43 -19.86
CA LEU A 98 5.69 -6.08 -18.75
C LEU A 98 5.40 -4.68 -18.21
N ALA A 99 5.23 -3.70 -19.09
CA ALA A 99 4.93 -2.32 -18.72
C ALA A 99 3.57 -2.19 -18.00
N SER A 100 2.54 -2.89 -18.49
CA SER A 100 1.22 -2.90 -17.85
C SER A 100 1.24 -3.62 -16.51
N GLY A 101 1.94 -4.75 -16.39
CA GLY A 101 2.13 -5.45 -15.11
C GLY A 101 2.87 -4.59 -14.08
N PHE A 102 3.95 -3.92 -14.49
CA PHE A 102 4.70 -3.01 -13.62
C PHE A 102 3.84 -1.82 -13.16
N LEU A 103 3.04 -1.24 -14.06
CA LEU A 103 2.12 -0.15 -13.72
C LEU A 103 1.09 -0.60 -12.67
N VAL A 104 0.51 -1.79 -12.81
CA VAL A 104 -0.42 -2.36 -11.83
C VAL A 104 0.25 -2.52 -10.46
N LEU A 105 1.47 -3.05 -10.42
CA LEU A 105 2.23 -3.21 -9.18
C LEU A 105 2.48 -1.86 -8.50
N LEU A 106 2.88 -0.83 -9.25
CA LEU A 106 3.08 0.51 -8.70
C LEU A 106 1.79 1.10 -8.10
N VAL A 107 0.67 0.93 -8.79
CA VAL A 107 -0.63 1.42 -8.30
C VAL A 107 -1.03 0.69 -7.02
N VAL A 108 -0.95 -0.64 -6.98
CA VAL A 108 -1.29 -1.46 -5.81
C VAL A 108 -0.37 -1.12 -4.64
N LYS A 109 0.94 -1.07 -4.85
CA LYS A 109 1.92 -0.69 -3.82
C LYS A 109 1.64 0.71 -3.26
N SER A 110 1.28 1.67 -4.12
CA SER A 110 0.94 3.02 -3.67
C SER A 110 -0.33 3.05 -2.81
N ARG A 111 -1.31 2.18 -3.09
CA ARG A 111 -2.55 2.06 -2.30
C ARG A 111 -2.26 1.51 -0.92
N ILE A 112 -1.57 0.36 -0.86
CA ILE A 112 -1.21 -0.29 0.40
C ILE A 112 -0.34 0.64 1.26
N ASN A 113 0.64 1.33 0.66
CA ASN A 113 1.49 2.26 1.41
C ASN A 113 0.69 3.43 2.00
N ARG A 114 -0.27 3.99 1.25
CA ARG A 114 -1.14 5.06 1.78
C ARG A 114 -2.02 4.57 2.93
N GLU A 115 -2.56 3.37 2.81
CA GLU A 115 -3.43 2.80 3.85
C GLU A 115 -2.63 2.48 5.12
N LEU A 116 -1.46 1.85 4.97
CA LEU A 116 -0.56 1.57 6.07
C LEU A 116 -0.11 2.86 6.78
N LYS A 117 0.21 3.91 6.02
CA LYS A 117 0.56 5.22 6.60
C LYS A 117 -0.57 5.81 7.43
N ARG A 118 -1.81 5.74 6.93
CA ARG A 118 -2.98 6.22 7.67
C ARG A 118 -3.19 5.43 8.96
N GLU A 119 -3.08 4.10 8.90
CA GLU A 119 -3.21 3.27 10.09
C GLU A 119 -2.12 3.58 11.13
N ILE A 120 -0.89 3.81 10.69
CA ILE A 120 0.22 4.21 11.57
C ILE A 120 -0.07 5.58 12.20
N GLU A 121 -0.45 6.58 11.40
CA GLU A 121 -0.76 7.93 11.88
C GLU A 121 -1.90 7.90 12.91
N GLU A 122 -2.96 7.13 12.66
CA GLU A 122 -4.09 6.98 13.57
C GLU A 122 -3.70 6.30 14.89
N ARG A 123 -2.88 5.24 14.82
CA ARG A 123 -2.34 4.55 16.00
C ARG A 123 -1.44 5.47 16.82
N GLU A 124 -0.52 6.18 16.16
CA GLU A 124 0.38 7.12 16.82
C GLU A 124 -0.38 8.25 17.51
N LEU A 125 -1.43 8.78 16.87
CA LEU A 125 -2.23 9.85 17.46
C LEU A 125 -2.97 9.37 18.71
N THR A 126 -3.52 8.15 18.67
CA THR A 126 -4.17 7.51 19.82
C THR A 126 -3.17 7.24 20.95
N GLU A 127 -1.99 6.73 20.62
CA GLU A 127 -0.94 6.45 21.59
C GLU A 127 -0.43 7.74 22.25
N ARG A 128 -0.19 8.79 21.47
CA ARG A 128 0.21 10.11 22.00
C ARG A 128 -0.85 10.68 22.92
N ALA A 129 -2.13 10.61 22.55
CA ALA A 129 -3.23 11.06 23.41
C ALA A 129 -3.29 10.29 24.74
N LEU A 130 -3.07 8.97 24.71
CA LEU A 130 -2.98 8.13 25.91
C LEU A 130 -1.77 8.50 26.79
N GLN A 131 -0.61 8.71 26.17
CA GLN A 131 0.61 9.11 26.88
C GLN A 131 0.45 10.49 27.52
N GLU A 132 -0.12 11.45 26.80
CA GLU A 132 -0.36 12.80 27.30
C GLU A 132 -1.34 12.79 28.47
N SER A 133 -2.46 12.07 28.35
CA SER A 133 -3.42 11.90 29.44
C SER A 133 -2.77 11.25 30.67
N SER A 134 -1.96 10.22 30.47
CA SER A 134 -1.23 9.54 31.56
C SER A 134 -0.25 10.49 32.25
N PHE A 135 0.49 11.27 31.47
CA PHE A 135 1.44 12.27 31.98
C PHE A 135 0.72 13.38 32.77
N GLN A 136 -0.42 13.86 32.26
CA GLN A 136 -1.24 14.86 32.95
C GLN A 136 -1.73 14.33 34.30
N ILE A 137 -2.28 13.10 34.34
CA ILE A 137 -2.72 12.46 35.59
C ILE A 137 -1.55 12.32 36.56
N GLU A 138 -0.40 11.81 36.11
CA GLU A 138 0.77 11.69 36.99
C GLU A 138 1.27 13.03 37.51
N SER A 139 1.23 14.08 36.69
CA SER A 139 1.63 15.43 37.09
C SER A 139 0.70 15.98 38.16
N ILE A 140 -0.61 15.81 38.00
CA ILE A 140 -1.62 16.20 39.00
C ILE A 140 -1.40 15.44 40.31
N LEU A 141 -1.20 14.12 40.23
CA LEU A 141 -0.99 13.28 41.42
C LEU A 141 0.30 13.62 42.17
N ARG A 142 1.36 14.06 41.47
CA ARG A 142 2.62 14.51 42.08
C ARG A 142 2.51 15.91 42.69
N ALA A 143 1.79 16.82 42.05
CA ALA A 143 1.63 18.20 42.53
C ALA A 143 0.63 18.31 43.70
N ALA A 144 -0.27 17.34 43.87
CA ALA A 144 -1.26 17.35 44.93
C ALA A 144 -0.61 17.34 46.34
N PRO A 145 -0.96 18.27 47.25
CA PRO A 145 -0.40 18.30 48.62
C PRO A 145 -0.98 17.20 49.52
N ILE A 146 -1.93 16.41 49.02
CA ILE A 146 -2.64 15.32 49.70
C ILE A 146 -2.11 13.93 49.32
N GLY A 147 -2.20 12.98 50.25
CA GLY A 147 -1.91 11.58 49.98
C GLY A 147 -3.06 10.92 49.21
N ILE A 148 -2.76 10.39 48.02
CA ILE A 148 -3.75 9.74 47.15
C ILE A 148 -3.36 8.28 46.98
N GLY A 149 -4.29 7.36 47.26
CA GLY A 149 -4.13 5.93 47.06
C GLY A 149 -5.32 5.32 46.32
N LEU A 150 -5.04 4.37 45.43
CA LEU A 150 -6.05 3.51 44.83
C LEU A 150 -6.14 2.24 45.66
N VAL A 151 -7.33 1.95 46.20
CA VAL A 151 -7.59 0.76 47.00
C VAL A 151 -8.63 -0.09 46.29
N GLN A 152 -8.34 -1.38 46.11
CA GLN A 152 -9.26 -2.38 45.57
C GLN A 152 -9.32 -3.55 46.55
N ASP A 153 -10.53 -4.00 46.90
CA ASP A 153 -10.73 -5.10 47.87
C ASP A 153 -9.95 -4.94 49.17
N ARG A 154 -9.88 -3.69 49.67
CA ARG A 154 -9.11 -3.28 50.86
C ARG A 154 -7.59 -3.47 50.75
N VAL A 155 -7.06 -3.66 49.55
CA VAL A 155 -5.63 -3.72 49.22
C VAL A 155 -5.20 -2.46 48.47
N LEU A 156 -4.07 -1.88 48.87
CA LEU A 156 -3.49 -0.71 48.21
C LEU A 156 -2.86 -1.12 46.87
N MET A 157 -3.42 -0.65 45.76
CA MET A 157 -2.95 -0.94 44.41
C MET A 157 -2.01 0.13 43.87
N ARG A 158 -2.25 1.39 44.23
CA ARG A 158 -1.41 2.54 43.86
C ARG A 158 -1.36 3.56 45.00
N ALA A 159 -0.26 4.28 45.09
CA ALA A 159 -0.06 5.40 46.01
C ALA A 159 0.75 6.49 45.30
N ASN A 160 0.41 7.76 45.50
CA ASN A 160 1.25 8.87 45.07
C ASN A 160 2.43 9.07 46.04
N GLN A 161 3.46 9.81 45.59
CA GLN A 161 4.64 10.09 46.42
C GLN A 161 4.26 10.79 47.73
N ARG A 162 3.23 11.66 47.69
CA ARG A 162 2.79 12.40 48.87
C ARG A 162 2.23 11.50 49.97
N LEU A 163 1.48 10.44 49.62
CA LEU A 163 0.99 9.45 50.59
C LEU A 163 2.14 8.72 51.27
N CYS A 164 3.17 8.32 50.51
CA CYS A 164 4.37 7.68 51.05
C CYS A 164 5.07 8.62 52.05
N LEU A 165 5.26 9.89 51.67
CA LEU A 165 5.87 10.90 52.55
C LEU A 165 5.05 11.20 53.82
N LEU A 166 3.72 11.20 53.73
CA LEU A 166 2.84 11.47 54.89
C LEU A 166 2.78 10.29 55.86
N THR A 167 2.85 9.07 55.34
CA THR A 167 2.72 7.84 56.14
C THR A 167 4.07 7.32 56.63
N GLY A 168 5.17 7.74 56.00
CA GLY A 168 6.53 7.31 56.32
C GLY A 168 6.93 5.97 55.71
N TYR A 169 6.02 5.30 54.99
CA TYR A 169 6.29 4.02 54.33
C TYR A 169 6.83 4.21 52.92
N ASP A 170 7.69 3.29 52.49
CA ASP A 170 8.07 3.21 51.08
C ASP A 170 6.92 2.68 50.22
N ARG A 171 6.93 3.04 48.93
CA ARG A 171 5.94 2.54 47.98
C ARG A 171 5.92 1.02 47.91
N SER A 172 7.07 0.35 47.98
CA SER A 172 7.16 -1.11 47.96
C SER A 172 6.51 -1.78 49.18
N GLU A 173 6.43 -1.07 50.30
CA GLU A 173 5.81 -1.55 51.53
C GLU A 173 4.30 -1.31 51.56
N LEU A 174 3.81 -0.29 50.85
CA LEU A 174 2.39 0.04 50.76
C LEU A 174 1.65 -0.80 49.71
N ILE A 175 2.26 -1.00 48.54
CA ILE A 175 1.58 -1.64 47.41
C ILE A 175 1.41 -3.14 47.66
N GLY A 176 0.18 -3.64 47.46
CA GLY A 176 -0.19 -5.03 47.71
C GLY A 176 -0.47 -5.34 49.18
N ARG A 177 -0.37 -4.36 50.09
CA ARG A 177 -0.75 -4.53 51.50
C ARG A 177 -2.18 -4.07 51.76
N SER A 178 -2.75 -4.57 52.86
CA SER A 178 -4.07 -4.14 53.31
C SER A 178 -4.03 -2.67 53.73
N ALA A 179 -5.03 -1.90 53.28
CA ALA A 179 -5.23 -0.51 53.69
C ALA A 179 -5.41 -0.35 55.21
N ARG A 180 -5.69 -1.45 55.94
CA ARG A 180 -5.68 -1.55 57.41
C ARG A 180 -4.46 -0.88 58.05
N MET A 181 -3.28 -1.00 57.44
CA MET A 181 -2.03 -0.45 57.99
C MET A 181 -1.99 1.08 58.10
N LEU A 182 -2.88 1.77 57.38
CA LEU A 182 -3.01 3.23 57.43
C LEU A 182 -3.92 3.73 58.55
N TYR A 183 -4.56 2.81 59.29
CA TYR A 183 -5.47 3.15 60.39
C TYR A 183 -4.82 2.85 61.73
N VAL A 184 -5.01 3.75 62.69
CA VAL A 184 -4.44 3.62 64.04
C VAL A 184 -5.10 2.47 64.83
N ASN A 185 -6.41 2.27 64.66
CA ASN A 185 -7.18 1.25 65.38
C ASN A 185 -8.07 0.41 64.43
N ASP A 186 -8.57 -0.74 64.91
CA ASP A 186 -9.49 -1.61 64.16
C ASP A 186 -10.88 -1.00 63.95
N ALA A 187 -11.33 -0.20 64.92
CA ALA A 187 -12.67 0.39 64.93
C ALA A 187 -12.86 1.38 63.77
N ASP A 188 -11.90 2.27 63.54
CA ASP A 188 -11.91 3.24 62.44
C ASP A 188 -11.83 2.54 61.10
N TYR A 189 -11.01 1.50 60.98
CA TYR A 189 -10.94 0.70 59.75
C TYR A 189 -12.27 0.00 59.44
N ALA A 190 -12.93 -0.56 60.46
CA ALA A 190 -14.26 -1.17 60.31
C ALA A 190 -15.30 -0.11 59.93
N TYR A 191 -15.33 1.01 60.66
CA TYR A 191 -16.25 2.12 60.45
C TYR A 191 -16.11 2.72 59.05
N VAL A 192 -14.90 3.10 58.62
CA VAL A 192 -14.68 3.58 57.25
C VAL A 192 -15.03 2.50 56.23
N GLY A 193 -14.69 1.24 56.51
CA GLY A 193 -15.02 0.13 55.63
C GLY A 193 -16.53 -0.08 55.43
N GLU A 194 -17.35 0.15 56.44
CA GLU A 194 -18.80 0.03 56.34
C GLU A 194 -19.44 1.30 55.75
N GLU A 195 -19.08 2.45 56.29
CA GLU A 195 -19.70 3.74 55.95
C GLU A 195 -19.27 4.23 54.56
N LYS A 196 -17.97 4.18 54.24
CA LYS A 196 -17.46 4.62 52.94
C LYS A 196 -17.99 3.74 51.81
N TYR A 197 -18.03 2.41 52.00
CA TYR A 197 -18.57 1.50 50.99
C TYR A 197 -20.09 1.63 50.86
N ARG A 198 -20.83 1.96 51.93
CA ARG A 198 -22.26 2.29 51.82
C ARG A 198 -22.46 3.50 50.91
N GLN A 199 -21.77 4.60 51.19
CA GLN A 199 -21.87 5.83 50.40
C GLN A 199 -21.45 5.63 48.94
N ILE A 200 -20.38 4.89 48.67
CA ILE A 200 -19.94 4.58 47.30
C ILE A 200 -21.00 3.79 46.54
N ARG A 201 -21.66 2.80 47.18
CA ARG A 201 -22.73 2.04 46.51
C ARG A 201 -23.95 2.90 46.18
N GLU A 202 -24.27 3.87 47.02
CA GLU A 202 -25.46 4.73 46.86
C GLU A 202 -25.22 5.92 45.92
N ARG A 203 -24.02 6.52 45.97
CA ARG A 203 -23.72 7.82 45.33
C ARG A 203 -22.50 7.81 44.42
N GLY A 204 -21.77 6.70 44.35
CA GLY A 204 -20.50 6.58 43.62
C GLY A 204 -19.30 7.21 44.32
N ILE A 205 -19.52 8.01 45.38
CA ILE A 205 -18.47 8.66 46.18
C ILE A 205 -18.77 8.50 47.68
N GLY A 206 -17.74 8.48 48.52
CA GLY A 206 -17.88 8.41 49.97
C GLY A 206 -16.80 9.20 50.69
N THR A 207 -17.21 9.98 51.69
CA THR A 207 -16.34 10.82 52.51
C THR A 207 -16.55 10.43 53.97
N VAL A 208 -15.45 10.13 54.65
CA VAL A 208 -15.45 9.78 56.08
C VAL A 208 -14.26 10.46 56.73
N GLU A 209 -14.50 11.17 57.82
CA GLU A 209 -13.46 11.76 58.66
C GLU A 209 -13.26 10.86 59.88
N THR A 210 -12.02 10.41 60.09
CA THR A 210 -11.61 9.67 61.29
C THR A 210 -10.89 10.64 62.24
N ARG A 211 -11.08 10.46 63.54
CA ARG A 211 -10.59 11.38 64.58
C ARG A 211 -9.12 11.18 64.92
#